data_AF-A0AAW0X8Q5-F1
#
_entry.id   AF-A0AAW0X8Q5-F1
#
_cell.length_a   1.000
_cell.length_b   1.000
_cell.length_c   1.000
_cell.angle_alpha   90.00
_cell.angle_beta   90.00
_cell.angle_gamma   90.00
#
_symmetry.space_group_name_H-M   'P 1'
#
loop_
_entity.id
_entity.type
_entity.pdbx_description
1 polymer ?
#
loop_
_entity_poly.entity_id
_entity_poly.type
_entity_poly.pdbx_seq_one_letter_code
_entity_poly.pdbx_strand_id
1 'polypeptide(L)'
;DCGSSGQSMVTTEDQVIFYFKSSKKSNNGTDVNAGQIPQLLYRIMAHEGPVTPRPVHESTEAIPILSKSFFMSVRNDVFQSLLDLLGWAWSTLRSCVGEQVSHVGSTGASPTVAMLDLQRLVYICCACLRLLRIYINEVYPNSVRTLRSNGEKGCLAESVADVRGLLRQMLSDPIPSLYPSRKGKMRNGRDTGPLTRMVVSVLDECHKTFVSCFHAFYPTGQLKWACLCDLLQSRDVVTKGMEETRDSDRLLSAVLASLCSPTVKLRATCPILTDPDAEVAHRPSPADNAALSTLQPGDLYRYPLLVEHMTYKTHQVDNGVGVVWTFREVLDRLLGVACGSVRQALRGERVTPLPALVHNTCLLMAATVAELSAETNSAEGEVPAGGRVLHITPSRFTRTSQSRTWNTGNGSPDAICFAVDRPGIVIAGVCVYGGVGTYDYEVEVMDESGGGGQDPSHTLERWNVMEMARGTFGPDDSVADIVEIKFERPVPIKV
;
A
#
# COMPACT_ATOMS: atom_id res chain seq x y z
N ASP A 1 11.20 29.16 -27.39
CA ASP A 1 10.85 27.73 -27.53
C ASP A 1 11.39 26.96 -26.35
N CYS A 2 10.57 26.41 -25.46
CA CYS A 2 11.11 25.60 -24.36
C CYS A 2 11.71 24.30 -24.91
N GLY A 3 10.92 23.49 -25.62
CA GLY A 3 11.41 22.39 -26.46
C GLY A 3 11.38 22.74 -27.95
N SER A 4 12.39 22.29 -28.70
CA SER A 4 12.51 22.49 -30.15
C SER A 4 13.19 21.29 -30.82
N SER A 5 13.14 21.23 -32.16
CA SER A 5 13.66 20.09 -32.94
C SER A 5 13.01 18.77 -32.49
N GLY A 6 11.68 18.80 -32.45
CA GLY A 6 10.83 17.72 -31.99
C GLY A 6 10.81 16.52 -32.94
N GLN A 7 10.66 15.35 -32.34
CA GLN A 7 10.66 14.05 -32.99
C GLN A 7 9.23 13.52 -33.02
N SER A 8 8.77 13.10 -34.21
CA SER A 8 7.46 12.46 -34.38
C SER A 8 7.42 11.02 -33.87
N MET A 9 8.57 10.48 -33.45
CA MET A 9 8.71 9.14 -32.93
C MET A 9 9.80 9.12 -31.86
N VAL A 10 9.54 8.46 -30.74
CA VAL A 10 10.56 8.13 -29.73
C VAL A 10 10.48 6.65 -29.38
N THR A 11 11.62 6.01 -29.22
CA THR A 11 11.72 4.61 -28.78
C THR A 11 12.24 4.61 -27.34
N THR A 12 11.54 3.94 -26.44
CA THR A 12 11.92 3.82 -25.04
C THR A 12 12.97 2.72 -24.83
N GLU A 13 13.62 2.71 -23.67
CA GLU A 13 14.60 1.67 -23.31
C GLU A 13 13.98 0.27 -23.35
N ASP A 14 12.73 0.16 -22.91
CA ASP A 14 11.89 -1.03 -22.94
C ASP A 14 11.22 -1.33 -24.30
N GLN A 15 11.74 -0.73 -25.38
CA GLN A 15 11.38 -1.02 -26.78
C GLN A 15 9.90 -0.74 -27.12
N VAL A 16 9.29 0.22 -26.43
CA VAL A 16 7.96 0.77 -26.77
C VAL A 16 8.17 1.99 -27.65
N ILE A 17 7.41 2.08 -28.75
CA ILE A 17 7.50 3.19 -29.69
C ILE A 17 6.29 4.10 -29.49
N PHE A 18 6.55 5.35 -29.14
CA PHE A 18 5.55 6.41 -29.09
C PHE A 18 5.62 7.25 -30.35
N TYR A 19 4.49 7.41 -31.02
CA TYR A 19 4.32 8.26 -32.19
C TYR A 19 3.63 9.54 -31.76
N PHE A 20 4.12 10.70 -32.20
CA PHE A 20 3.54 12.01 -31.89
C PHE A 20 3.04 12.71 -33.15
N LYS A 21 1.85 13.30 -33.08
CA LYS A 21 1.26 14.17 -34.13
C LYS A 21 0.76 15.47 -33.50
N SER A 22 0.78 16.56 -34.27
CA SER A 22 0.22 17.85 -33.83
C SER A 22 -1.27 17.71 -33.51
N SER A 23 -1.72 18.40 -32.47
CA SER A 23 -3.12 18.38 -32.04
C SER A 23 -3.85 19.65 -32.49
N LYS A 24 -5.06 19.52 -33.04
CA LYS A 24 -5.93 20.67 -33.34
C LYS A 24 -6.43 21.41 -32.09
N LYS A 25 -6.26 20.81 -30.91
CA LYS A 25 -6.56 21.46 -29.62
C LYS A 25 -5.47 22.44 -29.20
N SER A 26 -4.27 22.40 -29.80
CA SER A 26 -3.24 23.36 -29.43
C SER A 26 -3.47 24.70 -30.12
N ASN A 27 -3.35 25.78 -29.35
CA ASN A 27 -3.61 27.14 -29.83
C ASN A 27 -2.53 28.16 -29.40
N ASN A 28 -1.41 27.70 -28.85
CA ASN A 28 -0.31 28.56 -28.39
C ASN A 28 1.04 28.26 -29.08
N GLY A 29 1.02 27.49 -30.17
CA GLY A 29 2.20 27.17 -30.97
C GLY A 29 2.82 25.80 -30.68
N THR A 30 2.28 25.01 -29.73
CA THR A 30 2.74 23.63 -29.54
C THR A 30 2.36 22.76 -30.73
N ASP A 31 3.36 22.08 -31.29
CA ASP A 31 3.21 21.13 -32.38
C ASP A 31 4.20 19.96 -32.22
N VAL A 32 4.36 19.15 -33.27
CA VAL A 32 5.33 18.05 -33.26
C VAL A 32 6.78 18.52 -33.16
N ASN A 33 7.12 19.73 -33.60
CA ASN A 33 8.47 20.28 -33.69
C ASN A 33 8.89 21.10 -32.46
N ALA A 34 7.96 21.80 -31.82
CA ALA A 34 8.20 22.68 -30.68
C ALA A 34 7.05 22.62 -29.66
N GLY A 35 7.33 22.92 -28.39
CA GLY A 35 6.28 23.00 -27.37
C GLY A 35 6.72 22.72 -25.94
N GLN A 36 5.73 22.52 -25.07
CA GLN A 36 5.91 22.40 -23.62
C GLN A 36 5.83 20.98 -23.05
N ILE A 37 5.55 19.99 -23.88
CA ILE A 37 5.29 18.61 -23.45
C ILE A 37 6.44 17.71 -23.94
N PRO A 38 7.58 17.62 -23.22
CA PRO A 38 8.73 16.84 -23.65
C PRO A 38 8.55 15.32 -23.47
N GLN A 39 7.87 14.86 -22.42
CA GLN A 39 7.87 13.43 -22.05
C GLN A 39 6.50 12.96 -21.52
N LEU A 40 6.25 11.65 -21.65
CA LEU A 40 5.10 10.97 -21.07
C LEU A 40 5.55 9.99 -19.98
N LEU A 41 4.75 9.88 -18.93
CA LEU A 41 4.94 8.91 -17.86
C LEU A 41 4.06 7.69 -18.15
N TYR A 42 4.62 6.47 -18.18
CA TYR A 42 3.85 5.28 -18.55
C TYR A 42 4.25 4.03 -17.75
N ARG A 43 3.43 2.99 -17.87
CA ARG A 43 3.63 1.66 -17.28
C ARG A 43 3.32 0.59 -18.31
N ILE A 44 4.02 -0.54 -18.22
CA ILE A 44 3.76 -1.75 -18.99
C ILE A 44 2.99 -2.73 -18.09
N MET A 45 1.79 -3.12 -18.51
CA MET A 45 1.00 -4.14 -17.84
C MET A 45 1.39 -5.52 -18.39
N ALA A 46 1.79 -6.45 -17.52
CA ALA A 46 1.91 -7.85 -17.87
C ALA A 46 0.53 -8.40 -18.26
N HIS A 47 0.45 -9.05 -19.42
CA HIS A 47 -0.80 -9.49 -20.04
C HIS A 47 -1.48 -10.60 -19.22
N GLU A 48 -2.56 -10.27 -18.52
CA GLU A 48 -3.62 -11.24 -18.18
C GLU A 48 -4.83 -10.97 -19.09
N GLY A 49 -5.44 -12.05 -19.59
CA GLY A 49 -6.29 -12.11 -20.79
C GLY A 49 -7.52 -11.19 -20.86
N PRO A 50 -8.20 -11.16 -22.02
CA PRO A 50 -9.18 -10.13 -22.33
C PRO A 50 -10.45 -10.27 -21.48
N VAL A 51 -10.74 -9.22 -20.71
CA VAL A 51 -12.05 -9.02 -20.08
C VAL A 51 -12.95 -8.31 -21.09
N THR A 52 -14.02 -8.99 -21.52
CA THR A 52 -15.07 -8.44 -22.38
C THR A 52 -15.86 -7.36 -21.64
N PRO A 53 -16.02 -6.13 -22.18
CA PRO A 53 -16.87 -5.11 -21.58
C PRO A 53 -18.35 -5.43 -21.77
N ARG A 54 -19.13 -5.36 -20.69
CA ARG A 54 -20.60 -5.43 -20.74
C ARG A 54 -21.18 -4.08 -21.19
N PRO A 55 -22.31 -4.07 -21.94
CA PRO A 55 -22.96 -2.84 -22.35
C PRO A 55 -23.65 -2.17 -21.16
N VAL A 56 -23.43 -0.86 -21.00
CA VAL A 56 -24.12 -0.02 -20.02
C VAL A 56 -25.39 0.50 -20.70
N HIS A 57 -26.56 0.15 -20.15
CA HIS A 57 -27.84 0.72 -20.54
C HIS A 57 -27.92 2.17 -20.06
N GLU A 58 -28.27 3.07 -20.98
CA GLU A 58 -28.66 4.45 -20.69
C GLU A 58 -29.98 4.46 -19.90
N SER A 59 -29.94 4.94 -18.67
CA SER A 59 -31.13 5.44 -17.97
C SER A 59 -30.79 6.77 -17.31
N THR A 60 -31.36 7.84 -17.87
CA THR A 60 -31.36 9.22 -17.38
C THR A 60 -32.04 9.34 -16.03
N GLU A 61 -31.25 9.45 -14.98
CA GLU A 61 -31.53 10.24 -13.78
C GLU A 61 -30.17 10.73 -13.26
N ALA A 62 -30.05 12.03 -12.97
CA ALA A 62 -28.81 12.60 -12.46
C ALA A 62 -28.57 12.07 -11.03
N ILE A 63 -27.86 10.95 -10.92
CA ILE A 63 -27.38 10.43 -9.65
C ILE A 63 -26.50 11.52 -9.03
N PRO A 64 -26.81 12.07 -7.85
CA PRO A 64 -25.92 13.00 -7.18
C PRO A 64 -24.59 12.29 -6.95
N ILE A 65 -23.56 12.76 -7.63
CA ILE A 65 -22.21 12.20 -7.52
C ILE A 65 -21.73 12.54 -6.11
N LEU A 66 -21.75 11.57 -5.21
CA LEU A 66 -21.19 11.72 -3.87
C LEU A 66 -19.70 12.02 -4.01
N SER A 67 -19.27 13.20 -3.56
CA SER A 67 -17.87 13.60 -3.62
C SER A 67 -17.00 12.71 -2.73
N LYS A 68 -15.73 12.54 -3.06
CA LYS A 68 -14.76 11.85 -2.17
C LYS A 68 -14.77 12.45 -0.76
N SER A 69 -14.94 13.76 -0.64
CA SER A 69 -15.05 14.45 0.65
C SER A 69 -16.28 14.04 1.47
N PHE A 70 -17.39 13.64 0.84
CA PHE A 70 -18.60 13.22 1.54
C PHE A 70 -18.37 11.93 2.34
N PHE A 71 -17.72 10.93 1.73
CA PHE A 71 -17.50 9.62 2.36
C PHE A 71 -16.10 9.44 2.98
N MET A 72 -15.15 10.35 2.72
CA MET A 72 -13.81 10.34 3.32
C MET A 72 -13.61 11.42 4.39
N SER A 73 -14.68 12.10 4.83
CA SER A 73 -14.60 12.98 6.00
C SER A 73 -14.51 12.15 7.27
N VAL A 74 -13.28 11.94 7.74
CA VAL A 74 -13.01 11.10 8.91
C VAL A 74 -12.96 11.95 10.18
N ARG A 75 -13.77 11.58 11.17
CA ARG A 75 -13.81 12.17 12.51
C ARG A 75 -13.47 11.09 13.55
N ASN A 76 -12.99 11.49 14.72
CA ASN A 76 -12.59 10.56 15.79
C ASN A 76 -13.77 9.67 16.28
N ASP A 77 -14.98 10.22 16.35
CA ASP A 77 -16.18 9.46 16.73
C ASP A 77 -16.56 8.36 15.72
N VAL A 78 -16.19 8.52 14.45
CA VAL A 78 -16.34 7.48 13.42
C VAL A 78 -15.40 6.30 13.72
N PHE A 79 -14.15 6.57 14.11
CA PHE A 79 -13.23 5.51 14.53
C PHE A 79 -13.73 4.79 15.76
N GLN A 80 -14.17 5.53 16.79
CA GLN A 80 -14.70 4.92 18.01
C GLN A 80 -15.92 4.03 17.72
N SER A 81 -16.86 4.52 16.90
CA SER A 81 -18.04 3.75 16.51
C SER A 81 -17.68 2.46 15.76
N LEU A 82 -16.67 2.53 14.87
CA LEU A 82 -16.19 1.37 14.14
C LEU A 82 -15.46 0.37 15.05
N LEU A 83 -14.68 0.87 16.02
CA LEU A 83 -13.99 0.05 17.02
C LEU A 83 -14.99 -0.69 17.91
N ASP A 84 -15.98 0.02 18.46
CA ASP A 84 -17.01 -0.55 19.33
C ASP A 84 -17.82 -1.61 18.57
N LEU A 85 -18.25 -1.29 17.35
CA LEU A 85 -19.01 -2.21 16.50
C LEU A 85 -18.19 -3.44 16.10
N LEU A 86 -16.91 -3.25 15.73
CA LEU A 86 -16.02 -4.36 15.37
C LEU A 86 -15.73 -5.26 16.58
N GLY A 87 -15.39 -4.66 17.73
CA GLY A 87 -15.10 -5.37 18.97
C GLY A 87 -16.30 -6.17 19.46
N TRP A 88 -17.49 -5.57 19.44
CA TRP A 88 -18.74 -6.27 19.72
C TRP A 88 -18.98 -7.41 18.73
N ALA A 89 -18.98 -7.13 17.43
CA ALA A 89 -19.31 -8.12 16.41
C ALA A 89 -18.35 -9.32 16.43
N TRP A 90 -17.05 -9.05 16.62
CA TRP A 90 -16.02 -10.09 16.72
C TRP A 90 -16.20 -10.95 17.98
N SER A 91 -16.41 -10.32 19.14
CA SER A 91 -16.61 -11.04 20.41
C SER A 91 -17.89 -11.89 20.36
N THR A 92 -18.98 -11.34 19.84
CA THR A 92 -20.25 -12.06 19.66
C THR A 92 -20.09 -13.22 18.69
N LEU A 93 -19.45 -13.02 17.53
CA LEU A 93 -19.20 -14.08 16.55
C LEU A 93 -18.45 -15.25 17.20
N ARG A 94 -17.40 -14.97 17.98
CA ARG A 94 -16.61 -16.00 18.65
C ARG A 94 -17.39 -16.73 19.74
N SER A 95 -18.17 -16.02 20.55
CA SER A 95 -19.04 -16.64 21.56
C SER A 95 -20.03 -17.61 20.90
N CYS A 96 -20.75 -17.16 19.88
CA CYS A 96 -21.73 -17.98 19.19
C CYS A 96 -21.10 -19.19 18.48
N VAL A 97 -19.92 -19.03 17.87
CA VAL A 97 -19.18 -20.16 17.29
C VAL A 97 -18.71 -21.14 18.38
N GLY A 98 -18.23 -20.65 19.53
CA GLY A 98 -17.81 -21.48 20.65
C GLY A 98 -18.95 -22.28 21.27
N GLU A 99 -20.12 -21.67 21.43
CA GLU A 99 -21.34 -22.30 21.95
C GLU A 99 -21.86 -23.39 20.99
N GLN A 100 -21.90 -23.14 19.68
CA GLN A 100 -22.33 -24.13 18.68
C GLN A 100 -21.35 -25.30 18.54
N VAL A 101 -20.06 -25.08 18.78
CA VAL A 101 -19.05 -26.15 18.84
C VAL A 101 -19.24 -27.02 20.10
N SER A 102 -19.68 -26.41 21.22
CA SER A 102 -19.82 -27.08 22.52
C SER A 102 -21.17 -27.80 22.70
N HIS A 103 -22.25 -27.30 22.08
CA HIS A 103 -23.60 -27.84 22.19
C HIS A 103 -24.13 -28.38 20.85
N VAL A 104 -23.68 -29.57 20.44
CA VAL A 104 -24.19 -30.29 19.25
C VAL A 104 -25.62 -30.86 19.47
N GLY A 105 -26.37 -30.44 20.49
CA GLY A 105 -27.59 -31.16 20.88
C GLY A 105 -28.77 -30.41 21.49
N SER A 106 -28.75 -29.08 21.69
CA SER A 106 -29.92 -28.44 22.34
C SER A 106 -30.00 -26.93 22.16
N THR A 107 -30.54 -26.45 21.04
CA THR A 107 -31.16 -25.12 20.98
C THR A 107 -32.36 -25.14 20.02
N GLY A 108 -33.50 -24.57 20.46
CA GLY A 108 -34.78 -24.55 19.73
C GLY A 108 -34.87 -23.51 18.60
N ALA A 109 -33.73 -22.98 18.13
CA ALA A 109 -33.68 -22.05 17.00
C ALA A 109 -33.50 -22.83 15.69
N SER A 110 -34.19 -22.42 14.62
CA SER A 110 -33.98 -23.01 13.29
C SER A 110 -32.50 -22.87 12.90
N PRO A 111 -31.78 -23.97 12.57
CA PRO A 111 -30.35 -23.94 12.28
C PRO A 111 -30.00 -22.98 11.13
N THR A 112 -30.96 -22.69 10.25
CA THR A 112 -30.83 -21.71 9.16
C THR A 112 -30.76 -20.27 9.65
N VAL A 113 -31.55 -19.88 10.66
CA VAL A 113 -31.62 -18.50 11.17
C VAL A 113 -30.32 -18.14 11.90
N ALA A 114 -29.86 -19.03 12.78
CA ALA A 114 -28.61 -18.84 13.50
C ALA A 114 -27.40 -18.71 12.55
N MET A 115 -27.38 -19.47 11.46
CA MET A 115 -26.32 -19.36 10.44
C MET A 115 -26.34 -18.01 9.72
N LEU A 116 -27.53 -17.48 9.40
CA LEU A 116 -27.67 -16.16 8.77
C LEU A 116 -27.20 -15.04 9.71
N ASP A 117 -27.50 -15.14 11.00
CA ASP A 117 -27.04 -14.16 11.99
C ASP A 117 -25.51 -14.15 12.14
N LEU A 118 -24.88 -15.33 12.13
CA LEU A 118 -23.42 -15.43 12.08
C LEU A 118 -22.85 -14.80 10.79
N GLN A 119 -23.51 -14.99 9.64
CA GLN A 119 -23.07 -14.38 8.38
C GLN A 119 -23.16 -12.85 8.41
N ARG A 120 -24.20 -12.30 9.06
CA ARG A 120 -24.33 -10.87 9.29
C ARG A 120 -23.20 -10.34 10.16
N LEU A 121 -22.81 -11.06 11.23
CA LEU A 121 -21.67 -10.69 12.06
C LEU A 121 -20.35 -10.68 11.27
N VAL A 122 -20.11 -11.71 10.45
CA VAL A 122 -18.93 -11.76 9.55
C VAL A 122 -18.92 -10.54 8.62
N TYR A 123 -20.06 -10.21 8.03
CA TYR A 123 -20.19 -9.04 7.16
C TYR A 123 -19.86 -7.74 7.90
N ILE A 124 -20.41 -7.55 9.11
CA ILE A 124 -20.16 -6.37 9.95
C ILE A 124 -18.65 -6.26 10.27
N CYS A 125 -18.02 -7.35 10.72
CA CYS A 125 -16.58 -7.35 11.00
C CYS A 125 -15.77 -6.95 9.75
N CYS A 126 -16.02 -7.59 8.60
CA CYS A 126 -15.31 -7.30 7.36
C CYS A 126 -15.55 -5.86 6.87
N ALA A 127 -16.77 -5.34 6.98
CA ALA A 127 -17.09 -3.97 6.62
C ALA A 127 -16.34 -2.96 7.51
N CYS A 128 -16.34 -3.16 8.83
CA CYS A 128 -15.59 -2.31 9.75
C CYS A 128 -14.09 -2.33 9.44
N LEU A 129 -13.50 -3.52 9.24
CA LEU A 129 -12.08 -3.67 8.91
C LEU A 129 -11.70 -2.97 7.60
N ARG A 130 -12.57 -3.01 6.58
CA ARG A 130 -12.34 -2.31 5.30
C ARG A 130 -12.46 -0.80 5.45
N LEU A 131 -13.45 -0.31 6.19
CA LEU A 131 -13.59 1.12 6.46
C LEU A 131 -12.41 1.66 7.28
N LEU A 132 -11.99 0.95 8.32
CA LEU A 132 -10.79 1.28 9.10
C LEU A 132 -9.55 1.33 8.19
N ARG A 133 -9.37 0.35 7.29
CA ARG A 133 -8.27 0.35 6.31
C ARG A 133 -8.29 1.62 5.44
N ILE A 134 -9.46 1.95 4.89
CA ILE A 134 -9.64 3.12 4.03
C ILE A 134 -9.34 4.39 4.81
N TYR A 135 -9.98 4.58 5.97
CA TYR A 135 -9.86 5.81 6.75
C TYR A 135 -8.46 6.03 7.31
N ILE A 136 -7.77 5.00 7.79
CA ILE A 136 -6.39 5.14 8.26
C ILE A 136 -5.47 5.55 7.10
N ASN A 137 -5.64 4.97 5.90
CA ASN A 137 -4.82 5.31 4.75
C ASN A 137 -5.15 6.67 4.14
N GLU A 138 -6.37 7.19 4.36
CA GLU A 138 -6.73 8.56 3.98
C GLU A 138 -6.20 9.59 4.99
N VAL A 139 -6.20 9.27 6.30
CA VAL A 139 -5.65 10.15 7.34
C VAL A 139 -4.11 10.15 7.35
N TYR A 140 -3.51 8.97 7.21
CA TYR A 140 -2.06 8.76 7.23
C TYR A 140 -1.61 8.01 5.96
N PRO A 141 -1.54 8.66 4.79
CA PRO A 141 -1.10 8.00 3.56
C PRO A 141 0.36 7.54 3.61
N ASN A 142 0.60 6.32 3.12
CA ASN A 142 1.94 5.73 3.02
C ASN A 142 2.79 6.38 1.89
N SER A 143 2.16 7.06 0.93
CA SER A 143 2.85 7.69 -0.22
C SER A 143 3.41 9.08 0.11
N VAL A 144 4.66 9.32 -0.27
CA VAL A 144 5.38 10.60 -0.07
C VAL A 144 4.71 11.77 -0.79
N ARG A 145 3.91 11.49 -1.83
CA ARG A 145 3.41 12.51 -2.78
C ARG A 145 2.01 13.05 -2.47
N THR A 146 1.37 12.61 -1.40
CA THR A 146 0.00 13.05 -1.04
C THR A 146 0.05 14.01 0.15
N LEU A 147 0.67 15.18 -0.03
CA LEU A 147 0.70 16.21 1.02
C LEU A 147 -0.65 16.93 1.06
N ARG A 148 -1.68 16.30 1.64
CA ARG A 148 -2.83 17.06 2.14
C ARG A 148 -2.43 17.62 3.50
N SER A 149 -2.18 18.93 3.57
CA SER A 149 -2.01 19.68 4.82
C SER A 149 -3.34 19.76 5.56
N ASN A 150 -3.84 18.61 6.03
CA ASN A 150 -4.86 18.56 7.06
C ASN A 150 -4.09 18.41 8.37
N GLY A 151 -3.92 19.51 9.11
CA GLY A 151 -3.17 19.54 10.37
C GLY A 151 -3.47 18.32 11.23
N GLU A 152 -2.41 17.65 11.68
CA GLU A 152 -2.50 16.41 12.44
C GLU A 152 -3.30 16.63 13.74
N LYS A 153 -4.23 15.72 14.05
CA LYS A 153 -5.05 15.80 15.26
C LYS A 153 -4.65 14.67 16.21
N GLY A 154 -4.26 15.00 17.43
CA GLY A 154 -3.85 14.00 18.44
C GLY A 154 -4.91 12.92 18.71
N CYS A 155 -6.20 13.28 18.70
CA CYS A 155 -7.29 12.31 18.86
C CYS A 155 -7.37 11.26 17.74
N LEU A 156 -6.89 11.57 16.52
CA LEU A 156 -6.82 10.59 15.44
C LEU A 156 -5.65 9.62 15.65
N ALA A 157 -4.52 10.10 16.17
CA ALA A 157 -3.39 9.24 16.52
C ALA A 157 -3.78 8.22 17.61
N GLU A 158 -4.54 8.65 18.61
CA GLU A 158 -5.10 7.77 19.65
C GLU A 158 -6.01 6.70 19.06
N SER A 159 -6.97 7.09 18.21
CA SER A 159 -7.84 6.15 17.50
C SER A 159 -7.06 5.12 16.68
N VAL A 160 -6.02 5.53 15.95
CA VAL A 160 -5.18 4.59 15.18
C VAL A 160 -4.45 3.62 16.12
N ALA A 161 -4.02 4.09 17.28
CA ALA A 161 -3.38 3.26 18.28
C ALA A 161 -4.34 2.27 18.94
N ASP A 162 -5.62 2.61 19.09
CA ASP A 162 -6.68 1.70 19.56
C ASP A 162 -7.04 0.66 18.51
N VAL A 163 -7.14 1.07 17.24
CA VAL A 163 -7.31 0.14 16.10
C VAL A 163 -6.15 -0.85 16.05
N ARG A 164 -4.90 -0.39 16.22
CA ARG A 164 -3.74 -1.28 16.32
C ARG A 164 -3.92 -2.30 17.45
N GLY A 165 -4.36 -1.86 18.62
CA GLY A 165 -4.59 -2.72 19.78
C GLY A 165 -5.63 -3.82 19.51
N LEU A 166 -6.81 -3.43 19.02
CA LEU A 166 -7.89 -4.36 18.71
C LEU A 166 -7.48 -5.38 17.63
N LEU A 167 -6.82 -4.93 16.56
CA LEU A 167 -6.41 -5.81 15.46
C LEU A 167 -5.33 -6.80 15.91
N ARG A 168 -4.39 -6.37 16.77
CA ARG A 168 -3.41 -7.27 17.40
C ARG A 168 -4.10 -8.32 18.25
N GLN A 169 -5.11 -7.94 19.03
CA GLN A 169 -5.90 -8.87 19.83
C GLN A 169 -6.63 -9.88 18.93
N MET A 170 -7.36 -9.40 17.91
CA MET A 170 -8.07 -10.26 16.95
C MET A 170 -7.15 -11.26 16.25
N LEU A 171 -5.95 -10.85 15.84
CA LEU A 171 -4.99 -11.76 15.20
C LEU A 171 -4.39 -12.76 16.19
N SER A 172 -4.27 -12.38 17.46
CA SER A 172 -3.79 -13.24 18.53
C SER A 172 -4.86 -14.20 19.06
N ASP A 173 -6.13 -13.91 18.84
CA ASP A 173 -7.23 -14.66 19.40
C ASP A 173 -7.30 -16.14 18.93
N PRO A 174 -7.42 -17.15 19.83
CA PRO A 174 -7.44 -18.56 19.43
C PRO A 174 -8.63 -18.88 18.51
N ILE A 175 -8.40 -19.68 17.47
CA ILE A 175 -9.50 -20.15 16.62
C ILE A 175 -10.20 -21.29 17.37
N PRO A 176 -11.53 -21.24 17.57
CA PRO A 176 -12.26 -22.35 18.17
C PRO A 176 -12.02 -23.64 17.38
N SER A 177 -11.29 -24.59 17.95
CA SER A 177 -10.98 -25.86 17.29
C SER A 177 -12.12 -26.85 17.52
N LEU A 178 -12.66 -27.41 16.44
CA LEU A 178 -13.47 -28.63 16.48
C LEU A 178 -12.53 -29.82 16.80
N TYR A 179 -12.37 -30.19 18.07
CA TYR A 179 -11.93 -31.54 18.42
C TYR A 179 -13.14 -32.31 18.97
N PRO A 180 -13.40 -33.50 18.42
CA PRO A 180 -12.99 -34.67 19.18
C PRO A 180 -12.39 -35.73 18.25
N SER A 181 -11.06 -35.77 18.10
CA SER A 181 -10.43 -36.94 17.49
C SER A 181 -10.12 -38.00 18.55
N ARG A 182 -11.17 -38.70 19.02
CA ARG A 182 -10.98 -40.07 19.48
C ARG A 182 -10.42 -40.87 18.30
N LYS A 183 -9.39 -41.68 18.57
CA LYS A 183 -8.76 -42.64 17.65
C LYS A 183 -9.77 -43.21 16.65
N GLY A 184 -9.63 -42.87 15.37
CA GLY A 184 -10.49 -43.37 14.29
C GLY A 184 -9.83 -43.14 12.93
N LYS A 185 -9.79 -44.20 12.12
CA LYS A 185 -9.05 -44.34 10.86
C LYS A 185 -9.20 -43.16 9.89
N MET A 186 -8.11 -42.90 9.17
CA MET A 186 -7.96 -41.91 8.11
C MET A 186 -9.19 -41.80 7.20
N ARG A 187 -9.76 -40.60 7.12
CA ARG A 187 -10.52 -40.14 5.95
C ARG A 187 -9.83 -38.88 5.43
N ASN A 188 -9.27 -38.98 4.24
CA ASN A 188 -8.72 -37.84 3.49
C ASN A 188 -9.81 -36.79 3.26
N GLY A 189 -9.47 -35.52 3.53
CA GLY A 189 -10.33 -34.35 3.32
C GLY A 189 -10.42 -33.48 4.57
N ARG A 190 -9.53 -32.49 4.71
CA ARG A 190 -9.64 -31.42 5.72
C ARG A 190 -10.76 -30.45 5.31
N ASP A 191 -12.02 -30.85 5.42
CA ASP A 191 -13.12 -29.91 5.30
C ASP A 191 -13.19 -29.09 6.60
N THR A 192 -12.66 -27.87 6.55
CA THR A 192 -12.87 -26.89 7.61
C THR A 192 -14.36 -26.60 7.73
N GLY A 193 -14.93 -26.88 8.92
CA GLY A 193 -16.35 -26.68 9.18
C GLY A 193 -16.81 -25.26 8.79
N PRO A 194 -18.08 -25.07 8.40
CA PRO A 194 -18.60 -23.78 7.94
C PRO A 194 -18.36 -22.65 8.95
N LEU A 195 -18.48 -22.92 10.25
CA LEU A 195 -18.23 -21.96 11.32
C LEU A 195 -16.75 -21.53 11.40
N THR A 196 -15.82 -22.47 11.26
CA THR A 196 -14.38 -22.17 11.25
C THR A 196 -14.02 -21.32 10.02
N ARG A 197 -14.62 -21.60 8.86
CA ARG A 197 -14.40 -20.79 7.63
C ARG A 197 -14.84 -19.33 7.82
N MET A 198 -15.92 -19.10 8.55
CA MET A 198 -16.41 -17.76 8.86
C MET A 198 -15.43 -16.96 9.72
N VAL A 199 -14.92 -17.58 10.79
CA VAL A 199 -13.88 -16.97 11.65
C VAL A 199 -12.61 -16.68 10.84
N VAL A 200 -12.15 -17.65 10.04
CA VAL A 200 -10.96 -17.48 9.19
C VAL A 200 -11.15 -16.34 8.17
N SER A 201 -12.35 -16.16 7.61
CA SER A 201 -12.64 -15.06 6.69
C SER A 201 -12.48 -13.69 7.36
N VAL A 202 -12.92 -13.54 8.61
CA VAL A 202 -12.74 -12.29 9.37
C VAL A 202 -11.26 -12.06 9.69
N LEU A 203 -10.54 -13.11 10.08
CA LEU A 203 -9.10 -13.04 10.36
C LEU A 203 -8.27 -12.70 9.11
N ASP A 204 -8.66 -13.18 7.94
CA ASP A 204 -8.01 -12.84 6.66
C ASP A 204 -8.21 -11.36 6.30
N GLU A 205 -9.42 -10.82 6.46
CA GLU A 205 -9.65 -9.38 6.29
C GLU A 205 -8.90 -8.56 7.35
N CYS A 206 -8.82 -9.05 8.59
CA CYS A 206 -8.05 -8.43 9.67
C CYS A 206 -6.56 -8.37 9.34
N HIS A 207 -6.00 -9.47 8.80
CA HIS A 207 -4.63 -9.52 8.31
C HIS A 207 -4.38 -8.48 7.21
N LYS A 208 -5.25 -8.40 6.19
CA LYS A 208 -5.14 -7.42 5.10
C LYS A 208 -5.19 -5.98 5.60
N THR A 209 -6.11 -5.70 6.52
CA THR A 209 -6.22 -4.37 7.15
C THR A 209 -4.98 -4.06 7.97
N PHE A 210 -4.47 -5.01 8.75
CA PHE A 210 -3.26 -4.83 9.54
C PHE A 210 -2.05 -4.49 8.67
N VAL A 211 -1.81 -5.28 7.63
CA VAL A 211 -0.70 -5.09 6.68
C VAL A 211 -0.80 -3.74 5.98
N SER A 212 -1.99 -3.37 5.51
CA SER A 212 -2.21 -2.11 4.80
C SER A 212 -2.09 -0.86 5.68
N CYS A 213 -2.19 -1.00 7.00
CA CYS A 213 -2.10 0.11 7.96
C CYS A 213 -0.81 0.10 8.77
N PHE A 214 0.12 -0.82 8.47
CA PHE A 214 1.31 -1.06 9.28
C PHE A 214 2.22 0.17 9.41
N HIS A 215 2.30 1.00 8.38
CA HIS A 215 3.06 2.27 8.42
C HIS A 215 2.45 3.27 9.40
N ALA A 216 1.14 3.27 9.61
CA ALA A 216 0.50 4.12 10.61
C ALA A 216 0.58 3.51 12.01
N PHE A 217 0.55 2.18 12.12
CA PHE A 217 0.68 1.47 13.41
C PHE A 217 2.10 1.48 13.98
N TYR A 218 3.10 1.51 13.10
CA TYR A 218 4.52 1.53 13.44
C TYR A 218 5.24 2.54 12.54
N PRO A 219 5.08 3.86 12.81
CA PRO A 219 5.54 4.91 11.91
C PRO A 219 7.07 4.98 11.76
N THR A 220 7.84 4.53 12.76
CA THR A 220 9.31 4.56 12.73
C THR A 220 9.92 3.18 12.50
N GLY A 221 11.19 3.13 12.07
CA GLY A 221 11.95 1.87 11.97
C GLY A 221 12.10 1.18 13.32
N GLN A 222 12.40 1.95 14.37
CA GLN A 222 12.53 1.44 15.74
C GLN A 222 11.26 0.76 16.25
N LEU A 223 10.08 1.34 15.99
CA LEU A 223 8.80 0.74 16.40
C LEU A 223 8.51 -0.56 15.64
N LYS A 224 8.85 -0.61 14.34
CA LYS A 224 8.74 -1.84 13.53
C LYS A 224 9.67 -2.93 14.05
N TRP A 225 10.91 -2.58 14.38
CA TRP A 225 11.92 -3.48 14.95
C TRP A 225 11.50 -4.04 16.31
N ALA A 226 11.12 -3.17 17.24
CA ALA A 226 10.66 -3.57 18.58
C ALA A 226 9.49 -4.56 18.47
N CYS A 227 8.48 -4.24 17.64
CA CYS A 227 7.33 -5.12 17.44
C CYS A 227 7.72 -6.51 16.92
N LEU A 228 8.70 -6.61 16.01
CA LEU A 228 9.18 -7.91 15.51
C LEU A 228 9.85 -8.71 16.63
N CYS A 229 10.71 -8.05 17.41
CA CYS A 229 11.44 -8.66 18.52
C CYS A 229 10.47 -9.21 19.59
N ASP A 230 9.48 -8.42 20.01
CA ASP A 230 8.49 -8.82 21.02
C ASP A 230 7.70 -10.06 20.60
N LEU A 231 7.31 -10.13 19.32
CA LEU A 231 6.55 -11.26 18.78
C LEU A 231 7.41 -12.52 18.66
N LEU A 232 8.69 -12.39 18.29
CA LEU A 232 9.63 -13.51 18.28
C LEU A 232 9.94 -14.00 19.70
N GLN A 233 10.07 -13.09 20.67
CA GLN A 233 10.27 -13.43 22.07
C GLN A 233 9.09 -14.18 22.67
N SER A 234 7.86 -13.66 22.49
CA SER A 234 6.65 -14.31 22.98
C SER A 234 6.46 -15.70 22.38
N ARG A 235 6.84 -15.89 21.11
CA ARG A 235 6.83 -17.20 20.45
C ARG A 235 7.83 -18.20 21.06
N ASP A 236 9.02 -17.76 21.43
CA ASP A 236 10.02 -18.62 22.08
C ASP A 236 9.56 -19.12 23.46
N VAL A 237 8.92 -18.25 24.26
CA VAL A 237 8.36 -18.61 25.56
C VAL A 237 7.29 -19.70 25.39
N VAL A 238 6.40 -19.53 24.41
CA VAL A 238 5.37 -20.52 24.09
C VAL A 238 5.97 -21.84 23.60
N THR A 239 7.07 -21.81 22.85
CA THR A 239 7.71 -23.04 22.31
C THR A 239 8.38 -23.87 23.41
N LYS A 240 8.74 -23.26 24.55
CA LYS A 240 9.30 -23.94 25.73
C LYS A 240 8.23 -24.40 26.73
N GLY A 241 7.03 -23.83 26.68
CA GLY A 241 5.85 -24.27 27.43
C GLY A 241 5.05 -25.33 26.66
N MET A 242 4.21 -26.08 27.36
CA MET A 242 3.36 -27.15 26.79
C MET A 242 2.60 -26.66 25.53
N GLU A 243 2.60 -27.51 24.50
CA GLU A 243 2.09 -27.27 23.15
C GLU A 243 0.59 -26.91 23.10
N GLU A 244 0.16 -25.64 23.22
CA GLU A 244 -1.27 -25.38 22.93
C GLU A 244 -1.70 -23.98 22.46
N THR A 245 -0.90 -22.92 22.59
CA THR A 245 -1.35 -21.56 22.19
C THR A 245 -0.37 -20.85 21.25
N ARG A 246 -0.39 -21.23 19.97
CA ARG A 246 0.29 -20.49 18.87
C ARG A 246 -0.50 -19.28 18.39
N ASP A 247 -1.01 -18.54 19.36
CA ASP A 247 -1.94 -17.45 19.19
C ASP A 247 -1.30 -16.27 18.43
N SER A 248 -0.01 -16.02 18.67
CA SER A 248 0.75 -14.95 18.02
C SER A 248 1.26 -15.26 16.61
N ASP A 249 1.20 -16.50 16.10
CA ASP A 249 1.78 -16.86 14.79
C ASP A 249 1.09 -16.11 13.63
N ARG A 250 -0.22 -15.86 13.73
CA ARG A 250 -0.96 -15.06 12.74
C ARG A 250 -0.54 -13.60 12.76
N LEU A 251 -0.37 -13.03 13.95
CA LEU A 251 0.08 -11.65 14.12
C LEU A 251 1.53 -11.48 13.64
N LEU A 252 2.43 -12.40 14.01
CA LEU A 252 3.80 -12.42 13.50
C LEU A 252 3.82 -12.56 11.98
N SER A 253 3.01 -13.43 11.39
CA SER A 253 2.88 -13.55 9.93
C SER A 253 2.42 -12.24 9.27
N ALA A 254 1.51 -11.48 9.90
CA ALA A 254 1.08 -10.16 9.43
C ALA A 254 2.19 -9.12 9.53
N VAL A 255 2.95 -9.09 10.64
CA VAL A 255 4.11 -8.18 10.79
C VAL A 255 5.18 -8.49 9.73
N LEU A 256 5.53 -9.76 9.53
CA LEU A 256 6.49 -10.17 8.50
C LEU A 256 6.03 -9.77 7.09
N ALA A 257 4.76 -9.99 6.75
CA ALA A 257 4.19 -9.54 5.48
C ALA A 257 4.31 -8.02 5.30
N SER A 258 4.06 -7.26 6.37
CA SER A 258 4.11 -5.80 6.34
C SER A 258 5.52 -5.26 6.16
N LEU A 259 6.52 -5.91 6.78
CA LEU A 259 7.93 -5.56 6.63
C LEU A 259 8.45 -5.81 5.20
N CYS A 260 7.82 -6.71 4.44
CA CYS A 260 8.12 -6.93 3.03
C CYS A 260 7.54 -5.85 2.10
N SER A 261 6.84 -4.84 2.63
CA SER A 261 6.34 -3.73 1.82
C SER A 261 7.51 -2.96 1.19
N PRO A 262 7.45 -2.60 -0.11
CA PRO A 262 8.48 -1.78 -0.77
C PRO A 262 8.71 -0.41 -0.12
N THR A 263 7.76 0.06 0.69
CA THR A 263 7.87 1.32 1.43
C THR A 263 8.71 1.20 2.71
N VAL A 264 9.05 -0.01 3.12
CA VAL A 264 9.89 -0.29 4.29
C VAL A 264 11.30 -0.58 3.80
N LYS A 265 12.25 0.25 4.23
CA LYS A 265 13.69 -0.01 4.03
C LYS A 265 14.17 -0.90 5.17
N LEU A 266 14.46 -2.17 4.89
CA LEU A 266 14.80 -3.15 5.94
C LEU A 266 16.12 -2.81 6.60
N ARG A 267 17.09 -2.25 5.87
CA ARG A 267 18.35 -1.78 6.45
C ARG A 267 18.18 -0.63 7.43
N ALA A 268 17.28 0.31 7.13
CA ALA A 268 16.99 1.42 8.04
C ALA A 268 16.10 1.00 9.22
N THR A 269 15.46 -0.18 9.12
CA THR A 269 14.57 -0.73 10.15
C THR A 269 15.32 -1.69 11.07
N CYS A 270 16.23 -2.51 10.53
CA CYS A 270 16.96 -3.54 11.23
C CYS A 270 18.42 -3.12 11.46
N PRO A 271 18.98 -3.27 12.68
CA PRO A 271 20.39 -2.98 12.98
C PRO A 271 21.32 -4.07 12.40
N ILE A 272 21.41 -4.16 11.06
CA ILE A 272 22.12 -5.24 10.35
C ILE A 272 23.65 -5.05 10.39
N LEU A 273 24.12 -3.81 10.26
CA LEU A 273 25.54 -3.45 10.13
C LEU A 273 26.10 -2.70 11.34
N THR A 274 25.30 -2.50 12.37
CA THR A 274 25.71 -1.80 13.60
C THR A 274 26.60 -2.69 14.44
N ASP A 275 27.80 -2.20 14.74
CA ASP A 275 28.77 -2.87 15.61
C ASP A 275 28.22 -2.93 17.05
N PRO A 276 28.10 -4.13 17.67
CA PRO A 276 27.55 -4.27 19.02
C PRO A 276 28.31 -3.46 20.08
N ASP A 277 29.59 -3.12 19.86
CA ASP A 277 30.38 -2.30 20.79
C ASP A 277 30.09 -0.79 20.68
N ALA A 278 29.46 -0.34 19.59
CA ALA A 278 29.11 1.07 19.40
C ALA A 278 27.83 1.50 20.15
N GLU A 279 26.96 0.54 20.51
CA GLU A 279 25.68 0.80 21.19
C GLU A 279 25.81 1.14 22.68
N VAL A 280 26.91 0.78 23.34
CA VAL A 280 27.14 1.16 24.75
C VAL A 280 27.43 2.66 24.88
N ALA A 281 27.97 3.28 23.84
CA ALA A 281 28.25 4.72 23.78
C ALA A 281 27.08 5.55 23.23
N HIS A 282 26.22 4.96 22.41
CA HIS A 282 25.05 5.61 21.80
C HIS A 282 23.74 4.91 22.18
N ARG A 283 23.45 4.86 23.48
CA ARG A 283 22.04 4.90 23.87
C ARG A 283 21.51 6.25 23.41
N PRO A 284 20.47 6.35 22.58
CA PRO A 284 19.69 7.56 22.58
C PRO A 284 18.96 7.57 23.92
N SER A 285 19.51 8.30 24.88
CA SER A 285 18.76 8.76 26.04
C SER A 285 17.49 9.46 25.51
N PRO A 286 16.40 9.58 26.28
CA PRO A 286 15.31 10.49 25.90
C PRO A 286 15.82 11.91 25.59
N ALA A 287 17.01 12.26 26.10
CA ALA A 287 17.77 13.46 25.81
C ALA A 287 18.58 13.45 24.49
N ASP A 288 18.78 12.34 23.80
CA ASP A 288 19.45 12.31 22.48
C ASP A 288 18.48 12.51 21.33
N ASN A 289 17.17 12.34 21.57
CA ASN A 289 16.16 13.08 20.80
C ASN A 289 16.35 14.59 20.96
N ALA A 290 16.95 15.04 22.08
CA ALA A 290 17.29 16.44 22.30
C ALA A 290 18.67 16.87 21.75
N ALA A 291 19.55 15.94 21.36
CA ALA A 291 20.79 16.27 20.64
C ALA A 291 20.53 16.54 19.13
N LEU A 292 19.37 16.13 18.62
CA LEU A 292 18.78 16.60 17.36
C LEU A 292 17.98 17.93 17.52
N SER A 293 17.87 18.48 18.74
CA SER A 293 17.12 19.73 19.04
C SER A 293 17.80 21.03 18.62
N THR A 294 18.81 20.99 17.74
CA THR A 294 19.17 22.19 16.96
C THR A 294 18.25 22.37 15.74
N LEU A 295 17.40 21.39 15.44
CA LEU A 295 16.35 21.47 14.42
C LEU A 295 14.96 21.47 15.07
N GLN A 296 14.05 22.29 14.52
CA GLN A 296 12.69 22.45 15.04
C GLN A 296 11.95 21.09 15.01
N PRO A 297 11.17 20.72 16.06
CA PRO A 297 10.51 19.42 16.19
C PRO A 297 9.55 19.03 15.04
N GLY A 298 9.18 19.98 14.18
CA GLY A 298 8.28 19.77 13.04
C GLY A 298 8.92 19.11 11.82
N ASP A 299 10.25 19.01 11.75
CA ASP A 299 10.96 18.69 10.49
C ASP A 299 11.47 17.23 10.39
N LEU A 300 11.43 16.42 11.45
CA LEU A 300 12.01 15.06 11.44
C LEU A 300 11.07 13.95 10.93
N TYR A 301 9.76 14.08 11.13
CA TYR A 301 8.80 13.03 10.83
C TYR A 301 7.56 13.58 10.13
N ARG A 302 7.03 12.85 9.14
CA ARG A 302 5.80 13.25 8.42
C ARG A 302 4.57 13.42 9.33
N TYR A 303 4.49 12.63 10.40
CA TYR A 303 3.36 12.57 11.34
C TYR A 303 3.89 12.58 12.78
N PRO A 304 4.33 13.73 13.30
CA PRO A 304 5.00 13.82 14.59
C PRO A 304 4.12 13.41 15.77
N LEU A 305 2.83 13.80 15.80
CA LEU A 305 1.92 13.41 16.89
C LEU A 305 1.62 11.90 16.87
N LEU A 306 1.50 11.31 15.68
CA LEU A 306 1.35 9.85 15.54
C LEU A 306 2.61 9.13 16.05
N VAL A 307 3.80 9.61 15.69
CA VAL A 307 5.06 9.03 16.16
C VAL A 307 5.17 9.12 17.67
N GLU A 308 4.91 10.30 18.26
CA GLU A 308 4.94 10.51 19.70
C GLU A 308 3.97 9.57 20.41
N HIS A 309 2.71 9.53 19.98
CA HIS A 309 1.68 8.73 20.61
C HIS A 309 1.94 7.21 20.49
N MET A 310 2.37 6.73 19.32
CA MET A 310 2.70 5.31 19.13
C MET A 310 3.93 4.88 19.92
N THR A 311 4.91 5.77 20.08
CA THR A 311 6.09 5.55 20.91
C THR A 311 5.69 5.44 22.38
N TYR A 312 4.93 6.42 22.88
CA TYR A 312 4.42 6.43 24.25
C TYR A 312 3.57 5.19 24.58
N LYS A 313 2.62 4.81 23.71
CA LYS A 313 1.76 3.64 23.93
C LYS A 313 2.54 2.32 23.90
N THR A 314 3.62 2.25 23.13
CA THR A 314 4.48 1.04 23.10
C THR A 314 5.31 0.93 24.39
N HIS A 315 5.83 2.05 24.92
CA HIS A 315 6.54 2.06 26.20
C HIS A 315 5.66 1.83 27.44
N GLN A 316 4.39 2.24 27.42
CA GLN A 316 3.48 1.96 28.53
C GLN A 316 3.11 0.48 28.67
N VAL A 317 3.10 -0.26 27.55
CA VAL A 317 2.75 -1.69 27.54
C VAL A 317 3.94 -2.54 27.99
N ASP A 318 5.17 -2.03 27.86
CA ASP A 318 6.40 -2.77 28.15
C ASP A 318 7.08 -2.25 29.43
N ASN A 319 6.87 -2.96 30.54
CA ASN A 319 7.21 -2.53 31.89
C ASN A 319 8.68 -2.83 32.28
N GLY A 320 9.61 -2.86 31.33
CA GLY A 320 10.99 -3.30 31.59
C GLY A 320 12.01 -2.80 30.58
N VAL A 321 13.24 -2.61 31.05
CA VAL A 321 14.43 -2.36 30.24
C VAL A 321 14.51 -3.43 29.14
N GLY A 322 14.19 -3.05 27.91
CA GLY A 322 14.07 -3.96 26.78
C GLY A 322 15.36 -4.77 26.58
N VAL A 323 15.19 -6.09 26.36
CA VAL A 323 16.28 -6.92 25.87
C VAL A 323 16.75 -6.31 24.55
N VAL A 324 18.03 -5.97 24.46
CA VAL A 324 18.61 -5.47 23.20
C VAL A 324 18.79 -6.67 22.30
N TRP A 325 18.02 -6.70 21.21
CA TRP A 325 18.09 -7.76 20.21
C TRP A 325 19.11 -7.40 19.15
N THR A 326 20.04 -8.33 18.88
CA THR A 326 20.89 -8.23 17.70
C THR A 326 20.17 -8.74 16.46
N PHE A 327 20.54 -8.24 15.27
CA PHE A 327 20.01 -8.78 14.02
C PHE A 327 20.27 -10.29 13.87
N ARG A 328 21.42 -10.77 14.36
CA ARG A 328 21.77 -12.20 14.38
C ARG A 328 20.75 -13.03 15.16
N GLU A 329 20.38 -12.60 16.35
CA GLU A 329 19.40 -13.31 17.20
C GLU A 329 18.00 -13.36 16.57
N VAL A 330 17.61 -12.30 15.87
CA VAL A 330 16.35 -12.27 15.10
C VAL A 330 16.44 -13.21 13.90
N LEU A 331 17.55 -13.17 13.15
CA LEU A 331 17.78 -14.04 11.99
C LEU A 331 17.76 -15.52 12.37
N ASP A 332 18.40 -15.91 13.47
CA ASP A 332 18.41 -17.30 13.95
C ASP A 332 16.99 -17.82 14.23
N ARG A 333 16.11 -16.97 14.75
CA ARG A 333 14.70 -17.33 15.01
C ARG A 333 13.86 -17.39 13.75
N LEU A 334 14.07 -16.48 12.81
CA LEU A 334 13.45 -16.53 11.48
C LEU A 334 13.86 -17.81 10.75
N LEU A 335 15.14 -18.16 10.77
CA LEU A 335 15.64 -19.46 10.27
C LEU A 335 15.01 -20.63 11.02
N GLY A 336 14.81 -20.52 12.33
CA GLY A 336 14.09 -21.50 13.14
C GLY A 336 12.65 -21.73 12.65
N VAL A 337 11.93 -20.68 12.29
CA VAL A 337 10.57 -20.76 11.71
C VAL A 337 10.59 -21.45 10.34
N ALA A 338 11.45 -20.98 9.43
CA ALA A 338 11.54 -21.50 8.07
C ALA A 338 11.99 -22.97 8.04
N CYS A 339 13.14 -23.27 8.65
CA CYS A 339 13.74 -24.59 8.68
C CYS A 339 13.02 -25.55 9.62
N GLY A 340 12.30 -25.06 10.64
CA GLY A 340 11.56 -25.89 11.58
C GLY A 340 10.51 -26.77 10.88
N SER A 341 9.77 -26.18 9.93
CA SER A 341 8.78 -26.91 9.13
C SER A 341 9.40 -28.06 8.33
N VAL A 342 10.56 -27.82 7.73
CA VAL A 342 11.32 -28.80 6.94
C VAL A 342 11.89 -29.90 7.84
N ARG A 343 12.50 -29.53 8.97
CA ARG A 343 13.03 -30.51 9.94
C ARG A 343 11.95 -31.44 10.47
N GLN A 344 10.77 -30.92 10.79
CA GLN A 344 9.64 -31.73 11.23
C GLN A 344 9.15 -32.67 10.13
N ALA A 345 8.99 -32.16 8.90
CA ALA A 345 8.60 -32.97 7.76
C ALA A 345 9.59 -34.13 7.52
N LEU A 346 10.90 -33.86 7.59
CA LEU A 346 11.95 -34.88 7.44
C LEU A 346 11.95 -35.92 8.57
N ARG A 347 11.55 -35.55 9.78
CA ARG A 347 11.41 -36.47 10.93
C ARG A 347 10.10 -37.26 10.92
N GLY A 348 9.22 -37.02 9.95
CA GLY A 348 7.86 -37.58 9.93
C GLY A 348 6.97 -37.02 11.05
N GLU A 349 7.37 -35.91 11.68
CA GLU A 349 6.59 -35.20 12.68
C GLU A 349 5.49 -34.37 12.00
N ARG A 350 4.43 -34.03 12.75
CA ARG A 350 3.36 -33.20 12.22
C ARG A 350 3.90 -31.79 11.98
N VAL A 351 3.92 -31.36 10.72
CA VAL A 351 4.29 -29.97 10.36
C VAL A 351 3.37 -29.02 11.09
N THR A 352 3.96 -28.24 11.98
CA THR A 352 3.24 -27.44 12.95
C THR A 352 3.10 -25.93 12.66
N PRO A 353 3.99 -25.25 11.90
CA PRO A 353 3.84 -23.81 11.71
C PRO A 353 2.73 -23.46 10.69
N LEU A 354 2.12 -22.29 10.86
CA LEU A 354 1.18 -21.72 9.91
C LEU A 354 1.87 -21.53 8.54
N PRO A 355 1.34 -22.04 7.41
CA PRO A 355 2.00 -21.93 6.10
C PRO A 355 2.32 -20.49 5.70
N ALA A 356 1.40 -19.55 5.98
CA ALA A 356 1.61 -18.13 5.73
C ALA A 356 2.74 -17.52 6.56
N LEU A 357 2.99 -18.03 7.77
CA LEU A 357 4.11 -17.59 8.59
C LEU A 357 5.44 -17.98 7.94
N VAL A 358 5.58 -19.27 7.56
CA VAL A 358 6.78 -19.77 6.87
C VAL A 358 7.03 -19.00 5.57
N HIS A 359 5.98 -18.80 4.76
CA HIS A 359 6.08 -18.05 3.51
C HIS A 359 6.60 -16.61 3.74
N ASN A 360 5.97 -15.86 4.65
CA ASN A 360 6.35 -14.47 4.92
C ASN A 360 7.73 -14.36 5.58
N THR A 361 8.14 -15.35 6.39
CA THR A 361 9.51 -15.43 6.91
C THR A 361 10.53 -15.56 5.79
N CYS A 362 10.30 -16.49 4.85
CA CYS A 362 11.19 -16.67 3.70
C CYS A 362 11.23 -15.42 2.81
N LEU A 363 10.07 -14.78 2.57
CA LEU A 363 10.01 -13.53 1.80
C LEU A 363 10.81 -12.41 2.48
N LEU A 364 10.69 -12.24 3.79
CA LEU A 364 11.43 -11.20 4.51
C LEU A 364 12.94 -11.43 4.40
N MET A 365 13.38 -12.67 4.62
CA MET A 365 14.79 -13.02 4.48
C MET A 365 15.31 -12.78 3.06
N ALA A 366 14.54 -13.16 2.04
CA ALA A 366 14.90 -12.92 0.64
C ALA A 366 14.96 -11.41 0.34
N ALA A 367 14.01 -10.62 0.85
CA ALA A 367 14.00 -9.17 0.70
C ALA A 367 15.21 -8.52 1.38
N THR A 368 15.61 -8.98 2.58
CA THR A 368 16.82 -8.50 3.25
C THR A 368 18.07 -8.80 2.44
N VAL A 369 18.22 -10.02 1.92
CA VAL A 369 19.36 -10.38 1.07
C VAL A 369 19.38 -9.56 -0.22
N ALA A 370 18.21 -9.34 -0.84
CA ALA A 370 18.10 -8.51 -2.03
C ALA A 370 18.50 -7.05 -1.78
N GLU A 371 18.08 -6.45 -0.66
CA GLU A 371 18.46 -5.08 -0.28
C GLU A 371 19.97 -4.97 -0.01
N LEU A 372 20.56 -5.94 0.70
CA LEU A 372 22.00 -5.98 0.95
C LEU A 372 22.81 -6.20 -0.33
N SER A 373 22.34 -7.08 -1.23
CA SER A 373 23.00 -7.35 -2.52
C SER A 373 22.90 -6.18 -3.49
N ALA A 374 21.78 -5.45 -3.49
CA ALA A 374 21.64 -4.25 -4.30
C ALA A 374 22.66 -3.19 -3.89
N GLU A 375 22.92 -3.07 -2.58
CA GLU A 375 23.90 -2.13 -2.07
C GLU A 375 25.35 -2.49 -2.44
N THR A 376 25.73 -3.77 -2.36
CA THR A 376 27.09 -4.19 -2.78
C THR A 376 27.34 -3.96 -4.27
N ASN A 377 26.29 -4.01 -5.09
CA ASN A 377 26.35 -3.73 -6.52
C ASN A 377 26.26 -2.22 -6.82
N SER A 378 25.79 -1.40 -5.88
CA SER A 378 25.62 0.06 -6.05
C SER A 378 26.95 0.84 -6.05
N ALA A 379 28.10 0.16 -5.93
CA ALA A 379 29.42 0.72 -6.22
C ALA A 379 29.63 0.95 -7.74
N GLU A 380 28.82 0.34 -8.60
CA GLU A 380 28.68 0.72 -10.02
C GLU A 380 27.20 1.04 -10.25
N GLY A 381 26.91 2.27 -10.63
CA GLY A 381 25.55 2.80 -10.66
C GLY A 381 24.66 2.06 -11.66
N GLU A 382 23.87 1.11 -11.16
CA GLU A 382 22.67 0.60 -11.83
C GLU A 382 21.74 -0.02 -10.76
N VAL A 383 20.54 0.56 -10.63
CA VAL A 383 19.53 0.18 -9.61
C VAL A 383 18.78 -1.06 -10.08
N PRO A 384 18.67 -2.15 -9.29
CA PRO A 384 17.93 -3.33 -9.72
C PRO A 384 16.41 -3.15 -9.58
N ALA A 385 15.68 -3.61 -10.60
CA ALA A 385 14.24 -3.56 -10.74
C ALA A 385 13.51 -4.68 -9.97
N GLY A 386 12.37 -4.33 -9.37
CA GLY A 386 11.45 -5.26 -8.74
C GLY A 386 10.16 -4.62 -8.23
N GLY A 387 9.23 -4.31 -9.15
CA GLY A 387 7.84 -3.96 -8.84
C GLY A 387 7.31 -2.70 -9.55
N ARG A 388 6.59 -2.87 -10.68
CA ARG A 388 5.85 -1.84 -11.44
C ARG A 388 6.56 -0.47 -11.54
N VAL A 389 7.69 -0.47 -12.24
CA VAL A 389 8.46 0.74 -12.54
C VAL A 389 7.58 1.73 -13.33
N LEU A 390 7.61 2.99 -12.90
CA LEU A 390 7.07 4.08 -13.69
C LEU A 390 8.14 4.47 -14.70
N HIS A 391 7.87 4.25 -15.98
CA HIS A 391 8.78 4.59 -17.07
C HIS A 391 8.51 6.03 -17.52
N ILE A 392 9.53 6.66 -18.08
CA ILE A 392 9.48 8.01 -18.65
C ILE A 392 9.97 7.89 -20.09
N THR A 393 9.23 8.43 -21.06
CA THR A 393 9.74 8.47 -22.44
C THR A 393 10.99 9.34 -22.52
N PRO A 394 11.94 9.05 -23.44
CA PRO A 394 12.91 10.05 -23.84
C PRO A 394 12.21 11.36 -24.22
N SER A 395 12.90 12.48 -24.06
CA SER A 395 12.38 13.77 -24.53
C SER A 395 12.09 13.68 -26.03
N ARG A 396 10.87 14.03 -26.45
CA ARG A 396 10.56 14.17 -27.87
C ARG A 396 11.33 15.34 -28.50
N PHE A 397 11.88 16.26 -27.72
CA PHE A 397 12.71 17.35 -28.22
C PHE A 397 14.20 17.04 -28.09
N THR A 398 14.95 17.27 -29.16
CA THR A 398 16.42 17.12 -29.19
C THR A 398 17.15 18.37 -28.71
N ARG A 399 16.44 19.51 -28.60
CA ARG A 399 17.00 20.78 -28.13
C ARG A 399 16.04 21.48 -27.17
N THR A 400 16.57 21.92 -26.04
CA THR A 400 15.85 22.76 -25.05
C THR A 400 16.44 24.17 -25.07
N SER A 401 15.61 25.22 -25.11
CA SER A 401 16.14 26.59 -25.02
C SER A 401 16.52 26.95 -23.59
N GLN A 402 17.66 27.61 -23.45
CA GLN A 402 18.12 28.16 -22.17
C GLN A 402 17.34 29.42 -21.74
N SER A 403 16.65 30.09 -22.67
CA SER A 403 16.04 31.40 -22.40
C SER A 403 14.63 31.36 -21.79
N ARG A 404 14.06 30.18 -21.48
CA ARG A 404 12.75 29.98 -20.81
C ARG A 404 11.64 30.97 -21.27
N THR A 405 11.47 31.11 -22.58
CA THR A 405 10.65 32.15 -23.22
C THR A 405 9.26 31.70 -23.67
N TRP A 406 8.85 30.45 -23.43
CA TRP A 406 7.54 29.98 -23.88
C TRP A 406 6.42 30.58 -23.04
N ASN A 407 5.48 31.23 -23.71
CA ASN A 407 4.35 31.88 -23.06
C ASN A 407 3.25 30.84 -22.78
N THR A 408 2.70 30.83 -21.56
CA THR A 408 1.58 29.96 -21.17
C THR A 408 0.26 30.34 -21.86
N GLY A 409 0.25 31.41 -22.66
CA GLY A 409 -0.86 31.82 -23.50
C GLY A 409 -2.13 32.18 -22.71
N ASN A 410 -1.98 32.56 -21.44
CA ASN A 410 -3.09 32.90 -20.53
C ASN A 410 -4.19 31.81 -20.47
N GLY A 411 -3.79 30.54 -20.39
CA GLY A 411 -4.71 29.39 -20.36
C GLY A 411 -5.00 28.76 -21.73
N SER A 412 -4.31 29.21 -22.77
CA SER A 412 -4.34 28.58 -24.10
C SER A 412 -3.68 27.19 -24.07
N PRO A 413 -4.37 26.10 -24.41
CA PRO A 413 -3.84 24.74 -24.32
C PRO A 413 -2.59 24.47 -25.19
N ASP A 414 -1.53 23.98 -24.54
CA ASP A 414 -0.51 23.16 -25.17
C ASP A 414 -1.08 21.75 -25.38
N ALA A 415 -1.11 21.25 -26.62
CA ALA A 415 -1.65 19.91 -26.89
C ALA A 415 -0.82 19.16 -27.92
N ILE A 416 -0.59 17.87 -27.65
CA ILE A 416 0.07 16.93 -28.55
C ILE A 416 -0.74 15.63 -28.56
N CYS A 417 -0.89 15.01 -29.72
CA CYS A 417 -1.51 13.70 -29.84
C CYS A 417 -0.40 12.63 -29.86
N PHE A 418 -0.69 11.45 -29.31
CA PHE A 418 0.24 10.33 -29.35
C PHE A 418 -0.46 8.99 -29.60
N ALA A 419 0.30 8.00 -30.08
CA ALA A 419 -0.10 6.60 -30.21
C ALA A 419 1.07 5.69 -29.82
N VAL A 420 0.81 4.41 -29.53
CA VAL A 420 1.81 3.42 -29.12
C VAL A 420 1.80 2.21 -30.04
N ASP A 421 2.94 1.54 -30.20
CA ASP A 421 3.09 0.38 -31.10
C ASP A 421 2.49 -0.93 -30.58
N ARG A 422 2.17 -1.02 -29.28
CA ARG A 422 1.77 -2.28 -28.62
C ARG A 422 0.76 -2.11 -27.49
N PRO A 423 -0.06 -3.15 -27.23
CA PRO A 423 -1.07 -3.10 -26.18
C PRO A 423 -0.44 -3.24 -24.80
N GLY A 424 -1.22 -2.93 -23.75
CA GLY A 424 -0.77 -3.05 -22.36
C GLY A 424 0.00 -1.84 -21.84
N ILE A 425 0.08 -0.76 -22.62
CA ILE A 425 0.62 0.52 -22.18
C ILE A 425 -0.44 1.32 -21.43
N VAL A 426 -0.06 1.86 -20.28
CA VAL A 426 -0.91 2.70 -19.45
C VAL A 426 -0.19 4.01 -19.15
N ILE A 427 -0.79 5.14 -19.49
CA ILE A 427 -0.24 6.48 -19.24
C ILE A 427 -0.57 6.91 -17.81
N ALA A 428 0.46 7.25 -17.04
CA ALA A 428 0.35 7.66 -15.65
C ALA A 428 0.52 9.17 -15.45
N GLY A 429 0.88 9.93 -16.49
CA GLY A 429 1.12 11.36 -16.40
C GLY A 429 1.92 11.91 -17.57
N VAL A 430 2.36 13.15 -17.43
CA VAL A 430 3.13 13.93 -18.41
C VAL A 430 4.23 14.70 -17.70
N CYS A 431 5.33 14.95 -18.38
CA CYS A 431 6.31 15.93 -17.95
C CYS A 431 6.15 17.21 -18.76
N VAL A 432 6.26 18.36 -18.10
CA VAL A 432 6.19 19.70 -18.73
C VAL A 432 7.42 20.51 -18.35
N TYR A 433 7.83 21.47 -19.18
CA TYR A 433 8.89 22.38 -18.75
C TYR A 433 8.38 23.39 -17.71
N GLY A 434 9.19 23.61 -16.69
CA GLY A 434 8.97 24.61 -15.64
C GLY A 434 9.48 26.00 -16.03
N GLY A 435 9.40 26.92 -15.07
CA GLY A 435 9.85 28.29 -15.23
C GLY A 435 10.25 28.92 -13.89
N VAL A 436 10.47 30.23 -13.90
CA VAL A 436 10.93 30.98 -12.70
C VAL A 436 9.76 31.37 -11.79
N GLY A 437 8.52 31.28 -12.26
CA GLY A 437 7.31 31.60 -11.50
C GLY A 437 6.58 30.37 -10.95
N THR A 438 5.46 30.64 -10.27
CA THR A 438 4.47 29.63 -9.90
C THR A 438 3.40 29.56 -10.99
N TYR A 439 3.00 28.35 -11.37
CA TYR A 439 2.05 28.11 -12.46
C TYR A 439 0.91 27.23 -11.97
N ASP A 440 -0.32 27.65 -12.27
CA ASP A 440 -1.51 26.81 -12.17
C ASP A 440 -1.62 25.97 -13.45
N TYR A 441 -1.93 24.69 -13.31
CA TYR A 441 -2.07 23.78 -14.44
C TYR A 441 -3.37 22.99 -14.40
N GLU A 442 -3.83 22.64 -15.61
CA GLU A 442 -4.87 21.66 -15.88
C GLU A 442 -4.40 20.80 -17.06
N VAL A 443 -4.30 19.49 -16.83
CA VAL A 443 -3.84 18.52 -17.84
C VAL A 443 -4.94 17.49 -18.04
N GLU A 444 -5.33 17.27 -19.30
CA GLU A 444 -6.32 16.28 -19.71
C GLU A 444 -5.69 15.25 -20.67
N VAL A 445 -6.03 13.98 -20.50
CA VAL A 445 -5.83 12.94 -21.53
C VAL A 445 -7.18 12.66 -22.17
N MET A 446 -7.22 12.71 -23.50
CA MET A 446 -8.45 12.56 -24.28
C MET A 446 -8.35 11.42 -25.29
N ASP A 447 -9.46 10.71 -25.51
CA ASP A 447 -9.62 9.73 -26.59
C ASP A 447 -10.28 10.40 -27.81
N GLU A 448 -9.79 10.08 -29.00
CA GLU A 448 -10.35 10.53 -30.28
C GLU A 448 -11.51 9.59 -30.63
N SER A 449 -12.76 9.96 -30.31
CA SER A 449 -13.91 9.15 -30.73
C SER A 449 -14.19 9.38 -32.22
N GLY A 450 -13.76 8.41 -33.05
CA GLY A 450 -14.09 8.39 -34.46
C GLY A 450 -15.61 8.36 -34.65
N GLY A 451 -16.16 9.42 -35.25
CA GLY A 451 -17.56 9.46 -35.65
C GLY A 451 -17.82 8.40 -36.72
N GLY A 452 -18.35 7.25 -36.32
CA GLY A 452 -18.92 6.26 -37.22
C GLY A 452 -20.20 6.81 -37.85
N GLY A 453 -20.08 7.57 -38.92
CA GLY A 453 -21.21 8.10 -39.68
C GLY A 453 -20.78 8.43 -41.10
N GLN A 454 -21.46 7.84 -42.09
CA GLN A 454 -21.30 8.11 -43.52
C GLN A 454 -21.75 9.54 -43.85
N ASP A 455 -20.93 10.55 -43.54
CA ASP A 455 -21.06 11.86 -44.20
C ASP A 455 -19.73 12.64 -44.13
N PRO A 456 -19.01 12.81 -45.26
CA PRO A 456 -17.65 13.34 -45.27
C PRO A 456 -17.55 14.87 -45.07
N SER A 457 -18.66 15.57 -44.80
CA SER A 457 -18.69 17.03 -44.68
C SER A 457 -18.75 17.57 -43.25
N HIS A 458 -19.07 16.75 -42.23
CA HIS A 458 -19.24 17.21 -40.84
C HIS A 458 -18.84 16.19 -39.76
N THR A 459 -17.76 15.42 -39.93
CA THR A 459 -17.18 14.67 -38.80
C THR A 459 -16.45 15.64 -37.87
N LEU A 460 -17.18 16.26 -36.95
CA LEU A 460 -16.60 17.01 -35.84
C LEU A 460 -15.82 16.01 -34.98
N GLU A 461 -14.48 16.10 -34.98
CA GLU A 461 -13.62 15.29 -34.10
C GLU A 461 -14.09 15.48 -32.65
N ARG A 462 -14.69 14.43 -32.09
CA ARG A 462 -15.19 14.46 -30.72
C ARG A 462 -14.14 13.87 -29.80
N TRP A 463 -13.56 14.73 -28.97
CA TRP A 463 -12.59 14.37 -27.94
C TRP A 463 -13.32 14.07 -26.64
N ASN A 464 -13.07 12.91 -26.05
CA ASN A 464 -13.62 12.52 -24.75
C ASN A 464 -12.51 12.50 -23.70
N VAL A 465 -12.64 13.29 -22.64
CA VAL A 465 -11.69 13.31 -21.52
C VAL A 465 -11.74 11.96 -20.80
N MET A 466 -10.60 11.27 -20.75
CA MET A 466 -10.42 10.00 -20.06
C MET A 466 -10.00 10.21 -18.60
N GLU A 467 -9.11 11.18 -18.37
CA GLU A 467 -8.59 11.53 -17.04
C GLU A 467 -8.05 12.96 -17.04
N MET A 468 -8.05 13.59 -15.86
CA MET A 468 -7.59 14.98 -15.68
C MET A 468 -6.78 15.13 -14.39
N ALA A 469 -5.78 16.01 -14.41
CA ALA A 469 -5.06 16.48 -13.23
C ALA A 469 -5.06 18.01 -13.17
N ARG A 470 -5.21 18.57 -11.97
CA ARG A 470 -5.14 20.02 -11.70
C ARG A 470 -4.25 20.27 -10.50
N GLY A 471 -3.53 21.38 -10.51
CA GLY A 471 -2.70 21.76 -9.38
C GLY A 471 -1.87 23.00 -9.68
N THR A 472 -0.86 23.20 -8.85
CA THR A 472 0.11 24.28 -8.98
C THR A 472 1.51 23.71 -8.87
N PHE A 473 2.48 24.31 -9.56
CA PHE A 473 3.90 24.00 -9.38
C PHE A 473 4.74 25.27 -9.39
N GLY A 474 5.84 25.27 -8.65
CA GLY A 474 6.83 26.35 -8.60
C GLY A 474 8.22 25.90 -9.06
N PRO A 475 9.22 26.78 -8.94
CA PRO A 475 10.60 26.48 -9.31
C PRO A 475 11.20 25.31 -8.52
N ASP A 476 10.82 25.18 -7.25
CA ASP A 476 11.31 24.14 -6.34
C ASP A 476 10.78 22.74 -6.69
N ASP A 477 9.70 22.65 -7.48
CA ASP A 477 9.12 21.39 -7.94
C ASP A 477 9.79 20.85 -9.22
N SER A 478 10.65 21.67 -9.85
CA SER A 478 11.29 21.34 -11.12
C SER A 478 12.66 20.69 -10.93
N VAL A 479 12.91 19.60 -11.65
CA VAL A 479 14.22 18.94 -11.75
C VAL A 479 14.72 19.11 -13.18
N ALA A 480 15.86 19.79 -13.35
CA ALA A 480 16.40 20.13 -14.67
C ALA A 480 15.37 20.85 -15.57
N ASP A 481 14.62 21.79 -15.00
CA ASP A 481 13.55 22.57 -15.66
C ASP A 481 12.36 21.72 -16.13
N ILE A 482 12.19 20.50 -15.61
CA ILE A 482 11.07 19.61 -15.92
C ILE A 482 10.26 19.33 -14.66
N VAL A 483 8.93 19.36 -14.80
CA VAL A 483 7.96 19.07 -13.75
C VAL A 483 7.14 17.84 -14.15
N GLU A 484 7.05 16.86 -13.24
CA GLU A 484 6.20 15.67 -13.42
C GLU A 484 4.77 15.95 -12.93
N ILE A 485 3.80 15.82 -13.84
CA ILE A 485 2.37 15.88 -13.52
C ILE A 485 1.79 14.47 -13.65
N LYS A 486 1.24 13.93 -12.56
CA LYS A 486 0.70 12.57 -12.50
C LYS A 486 -0.82 12.57 -12.43
N PHE A 487 -1.43 11.67 -13.18
CA PHE A 487 -2.86 11.42 -13.06
C PHE A 487 -3.18 10.62 -11.78
N GLU A 488 -4.35 10.86 -11.20
CA GLU A 488 -4.82 10.09 -10.03
C GLU A 488 -5.01 8.61 -10.39
N ARG A 489 -5.48 8.34 -11.62
CA ARG A 489 -5.56 6.99 -12.18
C ARG A 489 -4.82 6.91 -13.50
N PRO A 490 -4.03 5.85 -13.73
CA PRO A 490 -3.33 5.69 -14.98
C PRO A 490 -4.32 5.22 -16.08
N VAL A 491 -4.18 5.76 -17.29
CA VAL A 491 -5.10 5.61 -18.43
C VAL A 491 -4.60 4.53 -19.39
N PRO A 492 -5.34 3.41 -19.58
CA PRO A 492 -4.97 2.39 -20.56
C PRO A 492 -5.08 2.93 -21.98
N ILE A 493 -4.05 2.71 -22.79
CA ILE A 493 -4.00 3.18 -24.17
C ILE A 493 -4.39 2.03 -25.11
N LYS A 494 -5.29 2.33 -26.04
CA LYS A 494 -5.65 1.43 -27.16
C LYS A 494 -4.58 1.59 -28.24
N VAL A 495 -4.16 0.46 -28.84
CA VAL A 495 -3.28 0.47 -30.02
C VAL A 495 -4.08 0.86 -31.25
#